data_AF-A0A3S4E1E4-F1
#
_entry.id   AF-A0A3S4E1E4-F1
#
_cell.length_a   1.000
_cell.length_b   1.000
_cell.length_c   1.000
_cell.angle_alpha   90.00
_cell.angle_beta   90.00
_cell.angle_gamma   90.00
#
_symmetry.space_group_name_H-M   'P 1'
#
loop_
_entity.id
_entity.type
_entity.pdbx_description
1 polymer ?
#
loop_
_entity_poly.entity_id
_entity_poly.type
_entity_poly.pdbx_seq_one_letter_code
_entity_poly.pdbx_strand_id
1 'polypeptide(L)'
;MPESLELILNPLFTTLITASLAIVLLQPLGGYISDAIAHGANLAIDKGGLLVGAVLSGVFLPLVLSGLHQGLVPIHVELVQAHGANPLLPILAMAGVGQVGAALAVLLKTRNERLKKVIKGALPVGVLGIGEPLIFGVTLPLGKPFIAACLGGAVGGALISYWKVATVITFGISGLPLALTIVSGKVMLYLTGMLITIIAGFIFTWLMGFNDPEE
;
A
#
# COMPACT_ATOMS: atom_id res chain seq x y z
N MET A 1 45.58 15.11 5.54
CA MET A 1 46.11 13.75 5.30
C MET A 1 46.50 13.69 3.81
N PRO A 2 47.32 12.76 3.30
CA PRO A 2 47.58 12.70 1.85
C PRO A 2 46.26 12.60 1.09
N GLU A 3 46.11 13.35 0.00
CA GLU A 3 44.85 13.48 -0.75
C GLU A 3 44.33 12.11 -1.24
N SER A 4 45.26 11.20 -1.58
CA SER A 4 44.96 9.81 -1.93
C SER A 4 44.36 8.98 -0.80
N LEU A 5 44.73 9.26 0.45
CA LEU A 5 44.16 8.60 1.63
C LEU A 5 42.82 9.22 2.03
N GLU A 6 42.62 10.53 1.82
CA GLU A 6 41.33 11.19 2.11
C GLU A 6 40.20 10.65 1.23
N LEU A 7 40.49 10.37 -0.04
CA LEU A 7 39.54 9.79 -1.00
C LEU A 7 39.01 8.40 -0.58
N ILE A 8 39.78 7.65 0.22
CA ILE A 8 39.42 6.29 0.66
C ILE A 8 38.86 6.32 2.08
N LEU A 9 39.51 7.04 2.98
CA LEU A 9 39.20 7.00 4.41
C LEU A 9 37.99 7.86 4.78
N ASN A 10 37.71 8.96 4.08
CA ASN A 10 36.53 9.78 4.39
C ASN A 10 35.21 9.01 4.14
N PRO A 11 34.97 8.40 2.95
CA PRO A 11 33.77 7.59 2.75
C PRO A 11 33.72 6.38 3.68
N LEU A 12 34.87 5.74 3.95
CA LEU A 12 34.96 4.58 4.85
C LEU A 12 34.54 4.94 6.27
N PHE A 13 35.19 5.92 6.91
CA PHE A 13 34.87 6.30 8.28
C PHE A 13 33.49 6.94 8.39
N THR A 14 33.07 7.74 7.41
CA THR A 14 31.71 8.29 7.39
C THR A 14 30.68 7.18 7.37
N THR A 15 30.82 6.20 6.47
CA THR A 15 29.89 5.06 6.39
C THR A 15 29.97 4.20 7.63
N LEU A 16 31.16 3.88 8.12
CA LEU A 16 31.36 2.98 9.25
C LEU A 16 30.80 3.58 10.55
N ILE A 17 31.05 4.86 10.82
CA ILE A 17 30.53 5.55 11.99
C ILE A 17 29.01 5.72 11.89
N THR A 18 28.50 6.20 10.75
CA THR A 18 27.05 6.41 10.59
C THR A 18 26.27 5.10 10.60
N ALA A 19 26.77 4.04 9.96
CA ALA A 19 26.15 2.71 10.01
C ALA A 19 26.22 2.10 11.42
N SER A 20 27.34 2.26 12.14
CA SER A 20 27.45 1.79 13.52
C SER A 20 26.46 2.52 14.44
N LEU A 21 26.34 3.84 14.31
CA LEU A 21 25.34 4.62 15.06
C LEU A 21 23.91 4.22 14.69
N ALA A 22 23.64 3.96 13.40
CA ALA A 22 22.34 3.48 12.96
C ALA A 22 21.99 2.12 13.58
N ILE A 23 22.94 1.18 13.63
CA ILE A 23 22.72 -0.16 14.21
C ILE A 23 22.63 -0.11 15.74
N VAL A 24 23.48 0.67 16.42
CA VAL A 24 23.54 0.67 17.88
C VAL A 24 22.44 1.52 18.51
N LEU A 25 22.04 2.64 17.87
CA LEU A 25 21.07 3.57 18.44
C LEU A 25 19.73 3.52 17.71
N LEU A 26 19.73 3.62 16.39
CA LEU A 26 18.48 3.73 15.62
C LEU A 26 17.77 2.38 15.48
N GLN A 27 18.50 1.26 15.37
CA GLN A 27 17.88 -0.06 15.22
C GLN A 27 17.15 -0.52 16.50
N PRO A 28 17.68 -0.39 17.73
CA PRO A 28 16.90 -0.72 18.94
C PRO A 28 15.68 0.19 19.10
N LEU A 29 15.84 1.49 18.83
CA LEU A 29 14.72 2.43 18.87
C LEU A 29 13.65 2.07 17.83
N GLY A 30 14.09 1.74 16.60
CA GLY A 30 13.22 1.25 15.53
C GLY A 30 12.54 -0.06 15.89
N GLY A 31 13.23 -0.95 16.60
CA GLY A 31 12.68 -2.19 17.17
C GLY A 31 11.54 -1.89 18.15
N TYR A 32 11.76 -1.05 19.16
CA TYR A 32 10.71 -0.68 20.11
C TYR A 32 9.50 -0.02 19.44
N ILE A 33 9.74 0.84 18.44
CA ILE A 33 8.66 1.47 17.66
C ILE A 33 7.92 0.41 16.83
N SER A 34 8.65 -0.50 16.19
CA SER A 34 8.09 -1.60 15.39
C SER A 34 7.24 -2.53 16.27
N ASP A 35 7.72 -2.89 17.45
CA ASP A 35 6.99 -3.74 18.41
C ASP A 35 5.71 -3.05 18.89
N ALA A 36 5.78 -1.75 19.20
CA ALA A 36 4.61 -0.97 19.58
C ALA A 36 3.58 -0.88 18.44
N ILE A 37 4.03 -0.66 17.20
CA ILE A 37 3.15 -0.63 16.02
C ILE A 37 2.57 -2.02 15.75
N ALA A 38 3.37 -3.09 15.85
CA ALA A 38 2.92 -4.46 15.68
C ALA A 38 1.88 -4.83 16.74
N HIS A 39 2.11 -4.48 18.01
CA HIS A 39 1.14 -4.69 19.08
C HIS A 39 -0.16 -3.91 18.84
N GLY A 40 -0.05 -2.63 18.44
CA GLY A 40 -1.19 -1.81 18.06
C GLY A 40 -1.97 -2.39 16.87
N ALA A 41 -1.28 -2.84 15.83
CA ALA A 41 -1.86 -3.48 14.65
C ALA A 41 -2.56 -4.79 15.02
N ASN A 42 -1.96 -5.62 15.88
CA ASN A 42 -2.57 -6.86 16.35
C ASN A 42 -3.87 -6.59 17.13
N LEU A 43 -3.85 -5.66 18.09
CA LEU A 43 -5.05 -5.25 18.82
C LEU A 43 -6.13 -4.70 17.89
N ALA A 44 -5.72 -3.90 16.90
CA ALA A 44 -6.62 -3.29 15.94
C ALA A 44 -7.22 -4.34 14.98
N ILE A 45 -6.48 -5.38 14.62
CA ILE A 45 -6.96 -6.46 13.76
C ILE A 45 -7.85 -7.44 14.54
N ASP A 46 -7.49 -7.77 15.78
CA ASP A 46 -8.28 -8.68 16.62
C ASP A 46 -9.59 -8.07 17.11
N LYS A 47 -9.56 -6.79 17.49
CA LYS A 47 -10.71 -6.10 18.11
C LYS A 47 -11.35 -5.02 17.25
N GLY A 48 -10.62 -4.46 16.29
CA GLY A 48 -11.04 -3.25 15.58
C GLY A 48 -11.94 -3.47 14.37
N GLY A 49 -12.02 -4.71 13.86
CA GLY A 49 -12.99 -5.12 12.85
C GLY A 49 -13.03 -4.20 11.63
N LEU A 50 -14.23 -3.90 11.14
CA LEU A 50 -14.44 -3.10 9.93
C LEU A 50 -13.77 -1.73 9.99
N LEU A 51 -13.84 -1.02 11.13
CA LEU A 51 -13.37 0.36 11.24
C LEU A 51 -11.85 0.46 11.09
N VAL A 52 -11.11 -0.44 11.73
CA VAL A 52 -9.65 -0.44 11.64
C VAL A 52 -9.21 -0.74 10.21
N GLY A 53 -9.79 -1.76 9.58
CA GLY A 53 -9.48 -2.07 8.19
C GLY A 53 -9.76 -0.89 7.25
N ALA A 54 -10.87 -0.19 7.47
CA ALA A 54 -11.23 1.01 6.72
C ALA A 54 -10.20 2.12 6.85
N VAL A 55 -9.80 2.44 8.08
CA VAL A 55 -8.83 3.51 8.34
C VAL A 55 -7.48 3.14 7.75
N LEU A 56 -6.96 1.95 8.06
CA LEU A 56 -5.64 1.51 7.60
C LEU A 56 -5.51 1.53 6.08
N SER A 57 -6.47 0.95 5.36
CA SER A 57 -6.43 0.98 3.90
C SER A 57 -6.77 2.35 3.33
N GLY A 58 -7.68 3.10 3.96
CA GLY A 58 -8.13 4.40 3.46
C GLY A 58 -7.05 5.47 3.51
N VAL A 59 -6.17 5.44 4.52
CA VAL A 59 -5.06 6.39 4.65
C VAL A 59 -3.76 5.91 3.99
N PHE A 60 -3.74 4.69 3.45
CA PHE A 60 -2.50 4.09 2.93
C PHE A 60 -1.97 4.81 1.70
N LEU A 61 -2.83 5.30 0.79
CA LEU A 61 -2.36 6.03 -0.40
C LEU A 61 -1.59 7.31 -0.04
N PRO A 62 -2.07 8.19 0.88
CA PRO A 62 -1.25 9.26 1.43
C PRO A 62 0.10 8.81 2.02
N LEU A 63 0.15 7.66 2.70
CA LEU A 63 1.40 7.08 3.21
C LEU A 63 2.33 6.59 2.08
N VAL A 64 1.76 6.12 0.97
CA VAL A 64 2.52 5.77 -0.23
C VAL A 64 3.17 7.00 -0.85
N LEU A 65 2.45 8.13 -0.90
CA LEU A 65 2.99 9.40 -1.41
C LEU A 65 4.23 9.89 -0.65
N SER A 66 4.31 9.64 0.67
CA SER A 66 5.46 10.05 1.49
C SER A 66 6.61 9.04 1.48
N GLY A 67 6.43 7.87 0.85
CA GLY A 67 7.41 6.77 0.88
C GLY A 67 7.47 6.00 2.21
N LEU A 68 6.81 6.49 3.27
CA LEU A 68 6.84 5.88 4.60
C LEU A 68 6.25 4.47 4.64
N HIS A 69 5.45 4.07 3.64
CA HIS A 69 4.94 2.71 3.52
C HIS A 69 6.06 1.64 3.45
N GLN A 70 7.25 1.99 2.95
CA GLN A 70 8.42 1.10 2.96
C GLN A 70 8.96 0.85 4.38
N GLY A 71 8.72 1.79 5.30
CA GLY A 71 9.01 1.63 6.72
C GLY A 71 8.14 0.57 7.41
N LEU A 72 7.12 0.02 6.75
CA LEU A 72 6.28 -1.06 7.29
C LEU A 72 6.89 -2.45 7.08
N VAL A 73 7.97 -2.59 6.32
CA VAL A 73 8.62 -3.90 6.07
C VAL A 73 8.97 -4.64 7.38
N PRO A 74 9.61 -4.01 8.38
CA PRO A 74 9.90 -4.69 9.65
C PRO A 74 8.64 -5.16 10.39
N ILE A 75 7.56 -4.38 10.35
CA ILE A 75 6.28 -4.73 10.99
C ILE A 75 5.67 -5.96 10.32
N HIS A 76 5.73 -6.04 8.99
CA HIS A 76 5.26 -7.21 8.27
C HIS A 76 6.07 -8.48 8.58
N VAL A 77 7.38 -8.34 8.76
CA VAL A 77 8.25 -9.45 9.19
C VAL A 77 7.87 -9.90 10.59
N GLU A 78 7.72 -8.96 11.53
CA GLU A 78 7.34 -9.24 12.92
C GLU A 78 6.00 -9.94 13.01
N LEU A 79 4.98 -9.51 12.25
CA LEU A 79 3.67 -10.16 12.25
C LEU A 79 3.75 -11.65 11.85
N VAL A 80 4.53 -11.98 10.83
CA VAL A 80 4.74 -13.38 10.42
C VAL A 80 5.53 -14.15 11.48
N GLN A 81 6.55 -13.54 12.09
CA GLN A 81 7.36 -14.19 13.13
C GLN A 81 6.54 -14.48 14.40
N ALA A 82 5.73 -13.54 14.85
CA ALA A 82 4.93 -13.66 16.06
C ALA A 82 3.69 -14.55 15.88
N HIS A 83 3.02 -14.48 14.71
CA HIS A 83 1.69 -15.08 14.51
C HIS A 83 1.62 -16.11 13.38
N GLY A 84 2.71 -16.32 12.64
CA GLY A 84 2.75 -17.21 11.47
C GLY A 84 2.04 -16.67 10.22
N ALA A 85 1.45 -15.47 10.29
CA ALA A 85 0.75 -14.83 9.18
C ALA A 85 0.76 -13.31 9.28
N ASN A 86 0.56 -12.66 8.14
CA ASN A 86 0.50 -11.20 8.00
C ASN A 86 -0.91 -10.76 7.60
N PRO A 87 -1.73 -10.32 8.56
CA PRO A 87 -3.06 -9.77 8.27
C PRO A 87 -3.01 -8.32 7.74
N LEU A 88 -1.91 -7.59 7.99
CA LEU A 88 -1.79 -6.20 7.62
C LEU A 88 -1.63 -6.00 6.10
N LEU A 89 -0.81 -6.84 5.45
CA LEU A 89 -0.53 -6.69 4.02
C LEU A 89 -1.79 -6.79 3.12
N PRO A 90 -2.69 -7.78 3.29
CA PRO A 90 -3.93 -7.83 2.50
C PRO A 90 -4.86 -6.64 2.75
N ILE A 91 -4.89 -6.09 3.97
CA ILE A 91 -5.70 -4.90 4.29
C ILE A 91 -5.16 -3.71 3.51
N LEU A 92 -3.86 -3.44 3.60
CA LEU A 92 -3.23 -2.29 2.94
C LEU A 92 -3.24 -2.43 1.40
N ALA A 93 -3.18 -3.65 0.88
CA ALA A 93 -3.29 -3.93 -0.56
C ALA A 93 -4.59 -3.36 -1.16
N MET A 94 -5.67 -3.26 -0.37
CA MET A 94 -6.95 -2.74 -0.86
C MET A 94 -6.87 -1.26 -1.28
N ALA A 95 -5.91 -0.48 -0.79
CA ALA A 95 -5.69 0.88 -1.30
C ALA A 95 -5.27 0.89 -2.77
N GLY A 96 -4.34 0.00 -3.15
CA GLY A 96 -3.93 -0.18 -4.55
C GLY A 96 -5.05 -0.74 -5.41
N VAL A 97 -5.89 -1.62 -4.86
CA VAL A 97 -7.08 -2.12 -5.57
C VAL A 97 -8.13 -1.02 -5.77
N GLY A 98 -8.32 -0.14 -4.79
CA GLY A 98 -9.19 1.04 -4.91
C GLY A 98 -8.74 1.97 -6.04
N GLN A 99 -7.42 2.12 -6.23
CA GLN A 99 -6.83 2.85 -7.38
C GLN A 99 -7.23 2.24 -8.73
N VAL A 100 -7.25 0.91 -8.84
CA VAL A 100 -7.70 0.23 -10.07
C VAL A 100 -9.16 0.59 -10.37
N GLY A 101 -10.04 0.52 -9.37
CA GLY A 101 -11.44 0.91 -9.51
C GLY A 101 -11.62 2.38 -9.94
N ALA A 102 -10.92 3.28 -9.27
CA ALA A 102 -10.94 4.70 -9.60
C ALA A 102 -10.43 4.99 -11.02
N ALA A 103 -9.32 4.35 -11.42
CA ALA A 103 -8.76 4.51 -12.76
C ALA A 103 -9.69 3.95 -13.85
N LEU A 104 -10.41 2.85 -13.60
CA LEU A 104 -11.43 2.34 -14.51
C LEU A 104 -12.58 3.36 -14.68
N ALA A 105 -13.04 3.99 -13.60
CA ALA A 105 -14.05 5.04 -13.68
C ALA A 105 -13.56 6.26 -14.49
N VAL A 106 -12.31 6.68 -14.28
CA VAL A 106 -11.71 7.75 -15.08
C VAL A 106 -11.63 7.35 -16.55
N LEU A 107 -11.15 6.13 -16.86
CA LEU A 107 -11.01 5.64 -18.23
C LEU A 107 -12.33 5.67 -19.02
N LEU A 108 -13.43 5.30 -18.37
CA LEU A 108 -14.74 5.29 -19.01
C LEU A 108 -15.37 6.69 -19.12
N LYS A 109 -14.94 7.65 -18.29
CA LYS A 109 -15.54 8.98 -18.21
C LYS A 109 -14.76 10.05 -18.99
N THR A 110 -13.44 9.91 -19.09
CA THR A 110 -12.57 10.91 -19.75
C THR A 110 -12.74 10.89 -21.27
N ARG A 111 -12.66 12.08 -21.88
CA ARG A 111 -12.59 12.25 -23.33
C ARG A 111 -11.15 12.38 -23.83
N ASN A 112 -10.20 12.72 -22.96
CA ASN A 112 -8.81 12.95 -23.29
C ASN A 112 -8.08 11.64 -23.72
N GLU A 113 -7.69 11.56 -25.00
CA GLU A 113 -7.05 10.35 -25.55
C GLU A 113 -5.68 10.04 -24.94
N ARG A 114 -4.93 11.07 -24.55
CA ARG A 114 -3.63 10.90 -23.86
C ARG A 114 -3.86 10.25 -22.50
N LEU A 115 -4.83 10.73 -21.73
CA LEU A 115 -5.18 10.17 -20.43
C LEU A 115 -5.67 8.71 -20.56
N LYS A 116 -6.51 8.41 -21.57
CA LYS A 116 -6.91 7.01 -21.85
C LYS A 116 -5.70 6.11 -22.12
N LYS A 117 -4.71 6.58 -22.88
CA LYS A 117 -3.49 5.81 -23.17
C LYS A 117 -2.67 5.55 -21.91
N VAL A 118 -2.51 6.57 -21.04
CA VAL A 118 -1.83 6.42 -19.74
C VAL A 118 -2.54 5.38 -18.89
N ILE A 119 -3.86 5.48 -18.74
CA ILE A 119 -4.64 4.55 -17.90
C ILE A 119 -4.56 3.12 -18.45
N LYS A 120 -4.72 2.92 -19.76
CA LYS A 120 -4.62 1.59 -20.38
C LYS A 120 -3.24 0.96 -20.17
N GLY A 121 -2.16 1.75 -20.18
CA GLY A 121 -0.81 1.27 -19.89
C GLY A 121 -0.58 0.96 -18.41
N ALA A 122 -1.18 1.74 -17.50
CA ALA A 122 -0.98 1.63 -16.06
C ALA A 122 -1.89 0.58 -15.38
N LEU A 123 -3.08 0.31 -15.93
CA LEU A 123 -4.05 -0.62 -15.34
C LEU A 123 -3.50 -2.06 -15.15
N PRO A 124 -2.84 -2.69 -16.13
CA PRO A 124 -2.33 -4.06 -15.96
C PRO A 124 -1.38 -4.18 -14.77
N VAL A 125 -0.42 -3.27 -14.66
CA VAL A 125 0.55 -3.27 -13.55
C VAL A 125 -0.11 -2.89 -12.21
N GLY A 126 -1.12 -2.01 -12.24
CA GLY A 126 -1.95 -1.69 -11.08
C GLY A 126 -2.69 -2.90 -10.52
N VAL A 127 -3.29 -3.73 -11.39
CA VAL A 127 -3.93 -5.00 -10.99
C VAL A 127 -2.90 -5.97 -10.39
N LEU A 128 -1.66 -5.95 -10.89
CA LEU A 128 -0.56 -6.76 -10.36
C LEU A 128 0.04 -6.20 -9.06
N GLY A 129 -0.51 -5.10 -8.53
CA GLY A 129 -0.13 -4.55 -7.23
C GLY A 129 0.91 -3.43 -7.29
N ILE A 130 1.29 -2.95 -8.48
CA ILE A 130 2.17 -1.79 -8.67
C ILE A 130 1.31 -0.55 -8.87
N GLY A 131 1.06 0.19 -7.79
CA GLY A 131 0.07 1.28 -7.75
C GLY A 131 0.59 2.63 -8.25
N GLU A 132 1.90 2.85 -8.25
CA GLU A 132 2.54 4.13 -8.54
C GLU A 132 2.16 4.71 -9.92
N PRO A 133 2.10 3.91 -11.01
CA PRO A 133 1.66 4.42 -12.31
C PRO A 133 0.21 4.96 -12.28
N LEU A 134 -0.68 4.36 -11.49
CA LEU A 134 -2.06 4.83 -11.35
C LEU A 134 -2.17 6.05 -10.43
N ILE A 135 -1.42 6.07 -9.33
CA ILE A 135 -1.39 7.21 -8.40
C ILE A 135 -0.91 8.45 -9.14
N PHE A 136 0.31 8.41 -9.69
CA PHE A 136 0.96 9.59 -10.24
C PHE A 136 0.51 9.91 -11.67
N GLY A 137 0.12 8.89 -12.45
CA GLY A 137 -0.30 9.07 -13.83
C GLY A 137 -1.79 9.37 -14.01
N VAL A 138 -2.63 9.09 -13.00
CA VAL A 138 -4.09 9.15 -13.17
C VAL A 138 -4.77 9.87 -12.01
N THR A 139 -4.74 9.30 -10.80
CA THR A 139 -5.69 9.72 -9.77
C THR A 139 -5.25 10.96 -9.00
N LEU A 140 -3.96 11.08 -8.68
CA LEU A 140 -3.42 12.21 -7.94
C LEU A 140 -3.52 13.52 -8.73
N PRO A 141 -3.14 13.58 -10.03
CA PRO A 141 -3.29 14.83 -10.81
C PRO A 141 -4.74 15.31 -10.92
N LEU A 142 -5.70 14.37 -10.90
CA LEU A 142 -7.13 14.68 -10.99
C LEU A 142 -7.75 15.02 -9.62
N GLY A 143 -7.03 14.80 -8.52
CA GLY A 143 -7.41 15.12 -7.13
C GLY A 143 -8.58 14.29 -6.58
N LYS A 144 -9.79 14.50 -7.10
CA LYS A 144 -11.01 13.79 -6.64
C LYS A 144 -10.92 12.27 -6.83
N PRO A 145 -10.42 11.73 -7.96
CA PRO A 145 -10.24 10.29 -8.12
C PRO A 145 -9.28 9.68 -7.11
N PHE A 146 -8.28 10.43 -6.63
CA PHE A 146 -7.37 9.96 -5.58
C PHE A 146 -8.10 9.75 -4.25
N ILE A 147 -8.92 10.73 -3.84
CA ILE A 147 -9.75 10.62 -2.63
C ILE A 147 -10.76 9.47 -2.78
N ALA A 148 -11.39 9.34 -3.94
CA ALA A 148 -12.30 8.24 -4.22
C ALA A 148 -11.61 6.86 -4.16
N ALA A 149 -10.36 6.76 -4.64
CA ALA A 149 -9.56 5.54 -4.49
C ALA A 149 -9.28 5.21 -3.02
N CYS A 150 -8.97 6.21 -2.19
CA CYS A 150 -8.83 6.03 -0.73
C CYS A 150 -10.12 5.48 -0.11
N LEU A 151 -11.28 6.05 -0.48
CA LEU A 151 -12.59 5.58 0.01
C LEU A 151 -12.91 4.16 -0.46
N GLY A 152 -12.60 3.83 -1.71
CA GLY A 152 -12.73 2.47 -2.24
C GLY A 152 -11.84 1.48 -1.48
N GLY A 153 -10.59 1.87 -1.23
CA GLY A 153 -9.65 1.14 -0.40
C GLY A 153 -10.17 0.92 1.01
N ALA A 154 -10.77 1.94 1.64
CA ALA A 154 -11.36 1.82 2.97
C ALA A 154 -12.48 0.76 3.01
N VAL A 155 -13.35 0.69 2.01
CA VAL A 155 -14.39 -0.36 1.93
C VAL A 155 -13.76 -1.74 1.84
N GLY A 156 -12.76 -1.90 0.98
CA GLY A 156 -12.01 -3.14 0.84
C GLY A 156 -11.31 -3.57 2.12
N GLY A 157 -10.50 -2.67 2.68
CA GLY A 157 -9.72 -2.89 3.89
C GLY A 157 -10.61 -3.27 5.07
N ALA A 158 -11.78 -2.65 5.19
CA ALA A 158 -12.78 -3.02 6.20
C ALA A 158 -13.19 -4.48 6.08
N LEU A 159 -13.58 -4.92 4.88
CA LEU A 159 -14.06 -6.28 4.63
C LEU A 159 -12.95 -7.31 4.82
N ILE A 160 -11.76 -7.05 4.28
CA ILE A 160 -10.58 -7.91 4.45
C ILE A 160 -10.23 -8.09 5.93
N SER A 161 -10.26 -6.99 6.70
CA SER A 161 -10.04 -7.02 8.15
C SER A 161 -11.14 -7.81 8.88
N TYR A 162 -12.41 -7.53 8.59
CA TYR A 162 -13.55 -8.22 9.21
C TYR A 162 -13.57 -9.73 8.92
N TRP A 163 -13.25 -10.12 7.70
CA TRP A 163 -13.13 -11.53 7.30
C TRP A 163 -11.85 -12.21 7.80
N LYS A 164 -10.96 -11.46 8.46
CA LYS A 164 -9.69 -11.95 9.00
C LYS A 164 -8.86 -12.62 7.91
N VAL A 165 -8.76 -11.97 6.76
CA VAL A 165 -7.93 -12.43 5.65
C VAL A 165 -6.48 -12.07 5.94
N ALA A 166 -5.59 -13.06 5.87
CA ALA A 166 -4.15 -12.91 6.10
C ALA A 166 -3.35 -13.64 5.02
N THR A 167 -2.10 -13.22 4.81
CA THR A 167 -1.14 -13.88 3.93
C THR A 167 -0.04 -14.57 4.73
N VAL A 168 0.61 -15.57 4.15
CA VAL A 168 1.78 -16.26 4.75
C VAL A 168 3.11 -15.59 4.42
N ILE A 169 3.14 -14.60 3.52
CA ILE A 169 4.36 -13.87 3.17
C ILE A 169 4.52 -12.59 4.00
N THR A 170 5.77 -12.13 4.12
CA THR A 170 6.10 -10.89 4.81
C THR A 170 5.77 -9.68 3.94
N PHE A 171 6.39 -9.53 2.76
CA PHE A 171 6.18 -8.37 1.88
C PHE A 171 6.51 -8.71 0.42
N GLY A 172 6.28 -7.75 -0.49
CA GLY A 172 6.75 -7.80 -1.87
C GLY A 172 5.63 -7.98 -2.90
N ILE A 173 4.82 -9.03 -2.78
CA ILE A 173 3.72 -9.30 -3.73
C ILE A 173 2.43 -8.64 -3.22
N SER A 174 1.74 -7.90 -4.08
CA SER A 174 0.46 -7.22 -3.79
C SER A 174 -0.56 -7.47 -4.91
N GLY A 175 -1.70 -6.78 -4.89
CA GLY A 175 -2.73 -6.85 -5.93
C GLY A 175 -3.29 -8.26 -6.13
N LEU A 176 -3.60 -8.63 -7.38
CA LEU A 176 -4.12 -9.95 -7.71
C LEU A 176 -3.13 -11.09 -7.35
N PRO A 177 -1.82 -10.99 -7.64
CA PRO A 177 -0.84 -12.01 -7.26
C PRO A 177 -0.80 -12.35 -5.77
N LEU A 178 -1.16 -11.41 -4.87
CA LEU A 178 -1.20 -11.66 -3.43
C LEU A 178 -2.17 -12.81 -3.08
N ALA A 179 -3.21 -13.05 -3.88
CA ALA A 179 -4.15 -14.16 -3.70
C ALA A 179 -3.47 -15.53 -3.58
N LEU A 180 -2.33 -15.73 -4.25
CA LEU A 180 -1.54 -16.98 -4.22
C LEU A 180 -0.88 -17.25 -2.87
N THR A 181 -0.81 -16.24 -2.01
CA THR A 181 -0.14 -16.28 -0.72
C THR A 181 -1.11 -16.15 0.46
N ILE A 182 -2.40 -15.93 0.16
CA ILE A 182 -3.44 -15.87 1.19
C ILE A 182 -3.57 -17.24 1.86
N VAL A 183 -3.72 -17.23 3.20
CA VAL A 183 -3.92 -18.43 4.01
C VAL A 183 -5.04 -19.30 3.43
N SER A 184 -4.82 -20.61 3.37
CA SER A 184 -5.77 -21.59 2.85
C SER A 184 -7.19 -21.40 3.42
N GLY A 185 -8.19 -21.47 2.55
CA GLY A 185 -9.60 -21.24 2.91
C GLY A 185 -10.05 -19.78 2.94
N LYS A 186 -9.14 -18.80 2.78
CA LYS A 186 -9.47 -17.36 2.74
C LYS A 186 -9.28 -16.71 1.37
N VAL A 187 -8.72 -17.42 0.38
CA VAL A 187 -8.43 -16.91 -0.97
C VAL A 187 -9.68 -16.32 -1.63
N MET A 188 -10.82 -17.00 -1.56
CA MET A 188 -12.07 -16.51 -2.16
C MET A 188 -12.59 -15.24 -1.48
N LEU A 189 -12.38 -15.08 -0.17
CA LEU A 189 -12.73 -13.85 0.54
C LEU A 189 -11.82 -12.69 0.12
N TYR A 190 -10.53 -12.96 -0.09
CA TYR A 190 -9.61 -11.97 -0.66
C TYR A 190 -10.05 -11.50 -2.05
N LEU A 191 -10.32 -12.43 -2.97
CA LEU A 191 -10.74 -12.11 -4.34
C LEU A 191 -12.08 -11.37 -4.37
N THR A 192 -13.02 -11.75 -3.49
CA THR A 192 -14.30 -11.05 -3.34
C THR A 192 -14.10 -9.64 -2.79
N GLY A 193 -13.24 -9.48 -1.79
CA GLY A 193 -12.85 -8.17 -1.25
C GLY A 193 -12.21 -7.29 -2.32
N MET A 194 -11.32 -7.85 -3.13
CA MET A 194 -10.69 -7.15 -4.25
C MET A 194 -11.75 -6.65 -5.25
N LEU A 195 -12.69 -7.51 -5.65
CA LEU A 195 -13.79 -7.13 -6.55
C LEU A 195 -14.65 -6.02 -5.97
N ILE A 196 -15.05 -6.12 -4.69
CA ILE A 196 -15.86 -5.10 -4.02
C ILE A 196 -15.09 -3.78 -3.93
N THR A 197 -13.79 -3.82 -3.68
CA THR A 197 -12.93 -2.62 -3.61
C THR A 197 -12.85 -1.92 -4.97
N ILE A 198 -12.70 -2.68 -6.07
CA ILE A 198 -12.72 -2.14 -7.42
C ILE A 198 -14.06 -1.45 -7.69
N ILE A 199 -15.17 -2.12 -7.36
CA ILE A 199 -16.52 -1.57 -7.53
C ILE A 199 -16.71 -0.29 -6.69
N ALA A 200 -16.28 -0.30 -5.43
CA ALA A 200 -16.39 0.84 -4.53
C ALA A 200 -15.55 2.04 -5.03
N GLY A 201 -14.28 1.81 -5.39
CA GLY A 201 -13.41 2.83 -5.96
C GLY A 201 -14.01 3.42 -7.25
N PHE A 202 -14.54 2.56 -8.11
CA PHE A 202 -15.26 2.97 -9.33
C PHE A 202 -16.46 3.87 -9.01
N ILE A 203 -17.35 3.42 -8.12
CA ILE A 203 -18.58 4.15 -7.76
C ILE A 203 -18.24 5.50 -7.14
N PHE A 204 -17.31 5.55 -6.18
CA PHE A 204 -16.93 6.82 -5.55
C PHE A 204 -16.35 7.80 -6.58
N THR A 205 -15.47 7.34 -7.47
CA THR A 205 -14.93 8.21 -8.53
C THR A 205 -16.00 8.67 -9.50
N TRP A 206 -16.91 7.77 -9.89
CA TRP A 206 -18.00 8.10 -10.81
C TRP A 206 -18.91 9.19 -10.26
N LEU A 207 -19.29 9.07 -8.97
CA LEU A 207 -20.16 10.00 -8.27
C LEU A 207 -19.48 11.34 -7.96
N MET A 208 -18.23 11.32 -7.48
CA MET A 208 -17.49 12.56 -7.16
C MET A 208 -17.14 13.36 -8.42
N GLY A 209 -16.95 12.67 -9.55
CA GLY A 209 -16.46 13.24 -10.79
C GLY A 209 -15.04 13.80 -10.67
N PHE A 210 -14.56 14.40 -11.75
CA PHE A 210 -13.26 15.05 -11.82
C PHE A 210 -13.27 16.09 -12.94
N ASN A 211 -12.32 17.03 -12.89
CA ASN A 211 -12.11 17.97 -13.98
C ASN A 211 -11.33 17.24 -15.07
N ASP A 212 -12.00 16.93 -16.17
CA ASP A 212 -11.38 16.25 -17.29
C ASP A 212 -10.38 17.19 -17.99
N PRO A 213 -9.10 16.81 -18.14
CA PRO A 213 -8.12 17.66 -18.79
C PRO A 213 -8.46 17.90 -20.26
N GLU A 214 -8.26 19.12 -20.74
CA GLU A 214 -8.32 19.45 -22.17
C GLU A 214 -7.27 18.64 -22.95
N GLU A 215 -7.54 18.36 -24.23
CA GLU A 215 -6.69 17.52 -25.10
C GLU A 215 -5.26 18.06 -25.28
#